data_AF-A0A2V8MJN0-F1
#
_entry.id   AF-A0A2V8MJN0-F1
#
_cell.length_a   1.000
_cell.length_b   1.000
_cell.length_c   1.000
_cell.angle_alpha   90.00
_cell.angle_beta   90.00
_cell.angle_gamma   90.00
#
_symmetry.space_group_name_H-M   'P 1'
#
loop_
_entity.id
_entity.type
_entity.pdbx_description
1 polymer ?
#
loop_
_entity_poly.entity_id
_entity_poly.type
_entity_poly.pdbx_seq_one_letter_code
_entity_poly.pdbx_strand_id
1 'polypeptide(L)'
;MQPITRRKFSQIISAAGLAGTALLETMYAEMQDAGGISLESVRSFLALSGTKVQDDQIVSVQASLERALDSMKRIRDRTVPQNREPAVIFRVRR
;
A
#
# COMPACT_ATOMS: atom_id res chain seq x y z
N MET A 1 10.47 -1.39 -20.56
CA MET A 1 9.95 -0.90 -19.26
C MET A 1 10.94 -1.24 -18.18
N GLN A 2 11.46 -0.24 -17.44
CA GLN A 2 12.30 -0.51 -16.27
C GLN A 2 11.42 -0.67 -15.01
N PRO A 3 11.57 -1.76 -14.24
CA PRO A 3 10.77 -1.99 -13.04
C PRO A 3 11.15 -1.04 -11.91
N ILE A 4 10.19 -0.66 -11.06
CA ILE A 4 10.46 0.15 -9.87
C ILE A 4 11.29 -0.65 -8.85
N THR A 5 12.29 -0.01 -8.25
CA THR A 5 13.09 -0.65 -7.20
C THR A 5 12.28 -0.79 -5.91
N ARG A 6 12.53 -1.87 -5.14
CA ARG A 6 11.87 -2.09 -3.83
C ARG A 6 12.00 -0.89 -2.90
N ARG A 7 13.20 -0.29 -2.83
CA ARG A 7 13.48 0.89 -2.01
C ARG A 7 12.57 2.07 -2.38
N LYS A 8 12.44 2.36 -3.67
CA LYS A 8 11.61 3.47 -4.17
C LYS A 8 10.13 3.18 -3.92
N PHE A 9 9.69 1.94 -4.07
CA PHE A 9 8.32 1.52 -3.73
C PHE A 9 8.00 1.71 -2.24
N SER A 10 8.89 1.27 -1.34
CA SER A 10 8.69 1.46 0.11
C SER A 10 8.60 2.94 0.48
N GLN A 11 9.39 3.80 -0.14
CA GLN A 11 9.32 5.25 0.09
C GLN A 11 7.96 5.83 -0.33
N ILE A 12 7.41 5.40 -1.47
CA ILE A 12 6.09 5.80 -1.94
C ILE A 12 5.01 5.43 -0.91
N ILE A 13 5.02 4.18 -0.44
CA ILE A 13 4.03 3.70 0.55
C ILE A 13 4.17 4.44 1.88
N SER A 14 5.40 4.63 2.38
CA SER A 14 5.65 5.34 3.64
C SER A 14 5.29 6.81 3.60
N ALA A 15 5.42 7.46 2.43
CA ALA A 15 5.04 8.87 2.25
C ALA A 15 3.52 9.08 2.25
N ALA A 16 2.73 8.05 1.97
CA ALA A 16 1.28 8.11 1.93
C ALA A 16 0.60 8.06 3.31
N GLY A 17 1.23 8.56 4.37
CA GLY A 17 0.63 8.66 5.72
C GLY A 17 -0.73 9.39 5.73
N LEU A 18 -1.46 9.34 6.86
CA LEU A 18 -2.82 9.86 7.21
C LEU A 18 -3.73 10.51 6.14
N ALA A 19 -3.24 11.36 5.23
CA ALA A 19 -3.98 11.81 4.04
C ALA A 19 -4.15 10.73 2.96
N GLY A 20 -3.23 9.75 2.89
CA GLY A 20 -3.30 8.63 1.96
C GLY A 20 -4.19 7.48 2.41
N THR A 21 -4.74 7.48 3.63
CA THR A 21 -5.58 6.38 4.12
C THR A 21 -6.93 6.34 3.41
N ALA A 22 -7.58 7.49 3.19
CA ALA A 22 -8.84 7.55 2.44
C ALA A 22 -8.66 7.08 0.99
N LEU A 23 -7.57 7.50 0.34
CA LEU A 23 -7.27 7.05 -1.02
C LEU A 23 -6.89 5.56 -1.06
N LEU A 24 -6.16 5.07 -0.06
CA LEU A 24 -5.87 3.63 0.10
C LEU A 24 -7.13 2.81 0.34
N GLU A 25 -8.10 3.33 1.08
CA GLU A 25 -9.41 2.70 1.28
C GLU A 25 -10.18 2.63 -0.04
N THR A 26 -10.20 3.71 -0.83
CA THR A 26 -10.80 3.70 -2.17
C THR A 26 -10.09 2.69 -3.09
N MET A 27 -8.77 2.68 -3.13
CA MET A 27 -7.99 1.70 -3.92
C MET A 27 -8.20 0.27 -3.43
N TYR A 28 -8.38 0.07 -2.13
CA TYR A 28 -8.71 -1.23 -1.56
C TYR A 28 -10.13 -1.67 -1.96
N ALA A 29 -11.10 -0.76 -1.98
CA ALA A 29 -12.45 -1.01 -2.47
C ALA A 29 -12.45 -1.34 -3.97
N GLU A 30 -11.75 -0.56 -4.80
CA GLU A 30 -11.55 -0.86 -6.22
C GLU A 30 -11.00 -2.27 -6.44
N MET A 31 -10.01 -2.66 -5.64
CA MET A 31 -9.45 -4.00 -5.71
C MET A 31 -10.44 -5.09 -5.29
N GLN A 32 -11.34 -4.83 -4.35
CA GLN A 32 -12.37 -5.78 -3.93
C GLN A 32 -13.51 -5.91 -4.95
N ASP A 33 -13.94 -4.79 -5.53
CA ASP A 33 -15.13 -4.74 -6.40
C ASP A 33 -14.80 -5.05 -7.87
N ALA A 34 -13.66 -4.53 -8.36
CA ALA A 34 -13.26 -4.62 -9.76
C ALA A 34 -12.06 -5.55 -10.01
N GLY A 35 -11.41 -6.05 -8.95
CA GLY A 35 -10.27 -6.97 -9.06
C GLY A 35 -8.93 -6.32 -9.43
N GLY A 36 -8.88 -4.98 -9.48
CA GLY A 36 -7.69 -4.20 -9.81
C GLY A 36 -7.87 -2.72 -9.43
N ILE A 37 -6.79 -1.95 -9.45
CA ILE A 37 -6.84 -0.52 -9.12
C ILE A 37 -6.73 0.32 -10.39
N SER A 38 -7.40 1.47 -10.43
CA SER A 38 -7.34 2.34 -11.61
C SER A 38 -5.99 3.08 -11.72
N LEU A 39 -5.55 3.35 -12.95
CA LEU A 39 -4.36 4.19 -13.18
C LEU A 39 -4.51 5.61 -12.64
N GLU A 40 -5.74 6.13 -12.61
CA GLU A 40 -6.05 7.44 -12.04
C GLU A 40 -5.84 7.44 -10.52
N SER A 41 -6.29 6.40 -9.83
CA SER A 41 -6.08 6.22 -8.40
C SER A 41 -4.59 6.10 -8.07
N VAL A 42 -3.80 5.43 -8.92
CA VAL A 42 -2.34 5.39 -8.79
C VAL A 42 -1.71 6.77 -8.99
N ARG A 43 -2.14 7.55 -9.99
CA ARG A 43 -1.65 8.91 -10.22
C ARG A 43 -1.97 9.84 -9.05
N SER A 44 -3.20 9.78 -8.54
CA SER A 44 -3.65 10.52 -7.36
C SER A 44 -2.84 10.15 -6.12
N PHE A 45 -2.57 8.86 -5.93
CA PHE A 45 -1.73 8.37 -4.84
C PHE A 45 -0.30 8.91 -4.91
N LEU A 46 0.31 8.89 -6.10
CA LEU A 46 1.67 9.41 -6.32
C LEU A 46 1.74 10.93 -6.13
N ALA A 47 0.68 11.65 -6.53
CA ALA A 47 0.57 13.09 -6.30
C ALA A 47 0.51 13.41 -4.79
N LEU A 48 -0.31 12.67 -4.03
CA LEU A 48 -0.41 12.83 -2.58
C LEU A 48 0.88 12.43 -1.85
N SER A 49 1.56 11.38 -2.31
CA SER A 49 2.83 10.94 -1.73
C SER A 49 4.01 11.85 -2.11
N GLY A 50 3.77 12.90 -2.90
CA GLY A 50 4.80 13.81 -3.42
C GLY A 50 5.86 13.12 -4.27
N THR A 51 5.59 11.90 -4.74
CA THR A 51 6.61 11.06 -5.38
C THR A 51 6.51 11.15 -6.90
N LYS A 52 7.58 11.62 -7.53
CA LYS A 52 7.68 11.67 -8.99
C LYS A 52 8.11 10.31 -9.55
N VAL A 53 7.26 9.77 -10.41
CA VAL A 53 7.46 8.51 -11.12
C VAL A 53 7.28 8.80 -12.61
N GLN A 54 8.11 8.19 -13.46
CA GLN A 54 7.95 8.33 -14.91
C GLN A 54 6.71 7.57 -15.39
N ASP A 55 6.06 8.03 -16.46
CA ASP A 55 4.81 7.43 -16.95
C ASP A 55 4.98 5.93 -17.29
N ASP A 56 6.14 5.52 -17.80
CA ASP A 56 6.46 4.12 -18.11
C ASP A 56 6.59 3.23 -16.86
N GLN A 57 6.79 3.82 -15.69
CA GLN A 57 6.89 3.14 -14.40
C GLN A 57 5.54 3.02 -13.69
N ILE A 58 4.51 3.78 -14.10
CA ILE A 58 3.21 3.81 -13.41
C ILE A 58 2.55 2.42 -13.41
N VAL A 59 2.60 1.70 -14.53
CA VAL A 59 2.06 0.33 -14.63
C VAL A 59 2.79 -0.63 -13.68
N SER A 60 4.10 -0.45 -13.48
CA SER A 60 4.88 -1.25 -12.52
C SER A 60 4.52 -0.92 -11.07
N VAL A 61 4.21 0.35 -10.79
CA VAL A 61 3.72 0.80 -9.48
C VAL A 61 2.34 0.23 -9.20
N GLN A 62 1.43 0.28 -10.18
CA GLN A 62 0.09 -0.29 -10.10
C GLN A 62 0.14 -1.77 -9.71
N ALA A 63 0.87 -2.60 -10.48
CA ALA A 63 0.99 -4.03 -10.19
C ALA A 63 1.66 -4.33 -8.83
N SER A 64 2.48 -3.41 -8.32
CA SER A 64 3.09 -3.56 -6.99
C SER A 64 2.13 -3.16 -5.87
N LEU A 65 1.30 -2.13 -6.09
CA LEU A 65 0.24 -1.71 -5.19
C LEU A 65 -0.85 -2.79 -5.08
N GLU A 66 -1.31 -3.35 -6.19
CA GLU A 66 -2.29 -4.44 -6.20
C GLU A 66 -1.79 -5.63 -5.36
N ARG A 67 -0.54 -6.07 -5.57
CA ARG A 67 0.05 -7.14 -4.74
C ARG A 67 0.13 -6.80 -3.25
N ALA A 68 0.41 -5.54 -2.93
CA ALA A 68 0.46 -5.08 -1.54
C ALA A 68 -0.94 -5.07 -0.90
N LEU A 69 -1.95 -4.55 -1.61
CA LEU A 69 -3.35 -4.54 -1.18
C LEU A 69 -3.90 -5.97 -1.01
N ASP A 70 -3.60 -6.89 -1.92
CA ASP A 70 -3.96 -8.31 -1.79
C ASP A 70 -3.31 -8.94 -0.56
N SER A 71 -2.03 -8.64 -0.32
CA SER A 71 -1.33 -9.11 0.89
C SER A 71 -1.97 -8.57 2.16
N MET A 72 -2.40 -7.30 2.17
CA MET A 72 -3.11 -6.71 3.30
C MET A 72 -4.47 -7.35 3.53
N LYS A 73 -5.22 -7.66 2.46
CA LYS A 73 -6.48 -8.42 2.54
C LYS A 73 -6.26 -9.76 3.25
N ARG A 74 -5.28 -10.54 2.80
CA ARG A 74 -4.92 -11.83 3.42
C ARG A 74 -4.51 -11.70 4.89
N ILE A 75 -3.84 -10.61 5.27
CA ILE A 75 -3.47 -10.35 6.67
C ILE A 75 -4.71 -10.01 7.51
N ARG A 76 -5.63 -9.19 6.98
CA ARG A 76 -6.87 -8.81 7.66
C ARG A 76 -7.83 -9.99 7.82
N ASP A 77 -7.91 -10.86 6.83
CA ASP A 77 -8.78 -12.04 6.84
C ASP A 77 -8.27 -13.15 7.77
N ARG A 78 -7.03 -13.05 8.26
CA ARG A 78 -6.52 -13.98 9.27
C ARG A 78 -7.16 -13.69 10.62
N THR A 79 -7.80 -14.71 11.19
CA THR A 79 -8.20 -14.69 12.60
C THR A 79 -6.95 -14.66 13.48
N VAL A 80 -6.73 -13.54 14.16
CA VAL A 80 -5.67 -13.41 15.15
C VAL A 80 -6.27 -13.70 16.53
N PRO A 81 -5.80 -14.73 17.25
CA PRO A 81 -6.24 -15.00 18.61
C PRO A 81 -5.95 -13.81 19.53
N GLN A 82 -6.97 -13.33 20.24
CA GLN A 82 -6.87 -12.18 21.16
C GLN A 82 -5.98 -12.45 22.39
N ASN A 83 -5.61 -13.72 22.62
CA ASN A 83 -4.73 -14.15 23.70
C ASN A 83 -3.24 -14.15 23.29
N ARG A 84 -2.90 -13.75 22.06
CA ARG A 84 -1.53 -13.73 21.56
C ARG A 84 -0.98 -12.31 21.57
N GLU A 85 0.06 -12.07 22.36
CA GLU A 85 0.72 -10.77 22.41
C GLU A 85 1.35 -10.40 21.04
N PRO A 86 1.38 -9.10 20.68
CA PRO A 86 2.09 -8.65 19.48
C PRO A 86 3.57 -9.03 19.52
N ALA A 87 4.15 -9.36 18.36
CA ALA A 87 5.55 -9.76 18.26
C ALA A 87 6.56 -8.69 18.75
N VAL A 88 6.14 -7.42 18.82
CA VAL A 88 6.95 -6.31 19.31
C VAL A 88 6.20 -5.62 20.44
N ILE A 89 6.66 -5.83 21.67
CA ILE A 89 6.24 -5.07 22.84
C ILE A 89 7.41 -4.17 23.22
N PHE A 90 7.20 -2.85 23.19
CA PHE A 90 8.17 -1.92 23.75
C PHE A 90 8.19 -2.13 25.27
N ARG A 91 9.17 -2.89 25.78
CA ARG A 91 9.45 -2.94 27.21
C ARG A 91 10.00 -1.59 27.64
N VAL A 92 9.13 -0.74 28.20
CA VAL A 92 9.56 0.44 28.92
C VAL A 92 10.37 -0.06 30.12
N ARG A 93 11.69 0.18 30.13
CA ARG A 93 12.51 -0.05 31.32
C ARG A 93 11.95 0.85 32.42
N ARG A 94 11.43 0.24 33.50
CA ARG A 94 11.17 0.95 34.75
C ARG A 94 12.47 1.12 35.52
#